data_AF-A0A3Q8ZLN1-F1
#
_entry.id   AF-A0A3Q8ZLN1-F1
#
_cell.length_a   1.000
_cell.length_b   1.000
_cell.length_c   1.000
_cell.angle_alpha   90.00
_cell.angle_beta   90.00
_cell.angle_gamma   90.00
#
_symmetry.space_group_name_H-M   'P 1'
#
loop_
_entity.id
_entity.type
_entity.pdbx_description
1 polymer ?
#
loop_
_entity_poly.entity_id
_entity_poly.type
_entity_poly.pdbx_seq_one_letter_code
_entity_poly.pdbx_strand_id
1 'polypeptide(L)'
;MMPVIRINDATFSDLKSISTWFGTKTPTETIDRIVREAMEQLGLERDDEPEEAISTDGPALHFTTAPGLAFTKPLKVTINSKNLPSPRWASILLTMIKHVRAKSKLDGDALVGALGVPAKAERFEDDGFKYHPDLGISVQGQSASDAWKEVDRLAKKWHIPVSVEFWWRQNSKAQYPGKTGILRSGE
;
A
#
# COMPACT_ATOMS: atom_id res chain seq x y z
N MET A 1 -27.29 -1.91 5.32
CA MET A 1 -27.88 -2.52 4.12
C MET A 1 -27.02 -2.09 2.95
N MET A 2 -26.45 -3.02 2.17
CA MET A 2 -25.60 -2.65 1.03
C MET A 2 -26.44 -2.06 -0.11
N PRO A 3 -25.93 -1.05 -0.84
CA PRO A 3 -26.64 -0.49 -1.99
C PRO A 3 -26.74 -1.52 -3.11
N VAL A 4 -27.90 -1.58 -3.76
CA VAL A 4 -28.11 -2.43 -4.96
C VAL A 4 -27.55 -1.71 -6.17
N ILE A 5 -26.53 -2.30 -6.80
CA ILE A 5 -25.96 -1.81 -8.05
C ILE A 5 -26.68 -2.50 -9.21
N ARG A 6 -27.31 -1.72 -10.09
CA ARG A 6 -27.92 -2.22 -11.32
C ARG A 6 -26.94 -2.06 -12.48
N ILE A 7 -26.77 -3.12 -13.25
CA ILE A 7 -25.99 -3.12 -14.49
C ILE A 7 -26.93 -3.29 -15.69
N ASN A 8 -26.51 -2.84 -16.87
CA ASN A 8 -27.27 -3.03 -18.10
C ASN A 8 -27.04 -4.44 -18.71
N ASP A 9 -27.88 -4.80 -19.67
CA ASP A 9 -27.84 -6.14 -20.30
C ASP A 9 -26.54 -6.44 -21.04
N ALA A 10 -25.91 -5.43 -21.63
CA ALA A 10 -24.62 -5.57 -22.32
C ALA A 10 -23.52 -5.95 -21.33
N THR A 11 -23.38 -5.20 -20.22
CA THR A 11 -22.42 -5.49 -19.15
C THR A 11 -22.68 -6.87 -18.53
N PHE A 12 -23.94 -7.27 -18.39
CA PHE A 12 -24.28 -8.60 -17.89
C PHE A 12 -23.84 -9.71 -18.86
N SER A 13 -24.02 -9.52 -20.17
CA SER A 13 -23.56 -10.45 -21.21
C SER A 13 -22.04 -10.60 -21.22
N ASP A 14 -21.32 -9.48 -21.08
CA ASP A 14 -19.85 -9.48 -20.98
C ASP A 14 -19.37 -10.23 -19.74
N LEU A 15 -19.99 -9.98 -18.58
CA LEU A 15 -19.70 -10.69 -17.33
C LEU A 15 -19.90 -12.21 -17.47
N LYS A 16 -20.92 -12.66 -18.21
CA LYS A 16 -21.18 -14.08 -18.44
C LYS A 16 -20.15 -14.74 -19.36
N SER A 17 -19.66 -13.99 -20.35
CA SER A 17 -18.57 -14.45 -21.23
C SER A 17 -17.28 -14.59 -20.42
N ILE A 18 -16.98 -13.59 -19.59
CA ILE A 18 -15.83 -13.58 -18.71
C ILE A 18 -15.90 -14.68 -17.64
N SER A 19 -17.08 -14.94 -17.04
CA SER A 19 -17.24 -16.02 -16.04
C SER A 19 -16.94 -17.39 -16.63
N THR A 20 -17.29 -17.60 -17.90
CA THR A 20 -16.97 -18.84 -18.64
C THR A 20 -15.46 -18.99 -18.82
N TRP A 21 -14.78 -17.91 -19.20
CA TRP A 21 -13.33 -17.89 -19.35
C TRP A 21 -12.59 -18.13 -18.02
N PHE A 22 -13.09 -17.53 -16.94
CA PHE A 22 -12.52 -17.67 -15.60
C PHE A 22 -12.90 -18.96 -14.88
N GLY A 23 -13.94 -19.67 -15.33
CA GLY A 23 -14.46 -20.86 -14.66
C GLY A 23 -15.15 -20.57 -13.31
N THR A 24 -15.65 -19.35 -13.11
CA THR A 24 -16.35 -18.94 -11.89
C THR A 24 -17.81 -19.37 -11.91
N LYS A 25 -18.39 -19.67 -10.74
CA LYS A 25 -19.73 -20.24 -10.60
C LYS A 25 -20.80 -19.21 -10.29
N THR A 26 -20.41 -18.08 -9.70
CA THR A 26 -21.34 -16.99 -9.33
C THR A 26 -20.92 -15.65 -9.93
N PRO A 27 -21.89 -14.72 -10.13
CA PRO A 27 -21.57 -13.35 -10.52
C PRO A 27 -20.63 -12.66 -9.53
N THR A 28 -20.83 -12.90 -8.22
CA THR A 28 -19.97 -12.35 -7.17
C THR A 28 -18.52 -12.80 -7.32
N GLU A 29 -18.26 -14.11 -7.49
CA GLU A 29 -16.91 -14.63 -7.71
C GLU A 29 -16.24 -14.03 -8.95
N THR A 30 -17.03 -13.84 -10.02
CA THR A 30 -16.55 -13.26 -11.27
C THR A 30 -16.17 -11.78 -11.08
N ILE A 31 -17.04 -11.00 -10.43
CA ILE A 31 -16.80 -9.60 -10.12
C ILE A 31 -15.60 -9.47 -9.16
N ASP A 32 -15.52 -10.30 -8.12
CA ASP A 32 -14.41 -10.30 -7.17
C ASP A 32 -13.07 -10.54 -7.85
N ARG A 33 -13.03 -11.44 -8.84
CA ARG A 33 -11.83 -11.72 -9.62
C ARG A 33 -11.46 -10.56 -10.54
N ILE A 34 -12.42 -10.01 -11.29
CA ILE A 34 -12.19 -8.85 -12.17
C ILE A 34 -11.70 -7.65 -11.36
N VAL A 35 -12.36 -7.35 -10.25
CA VAL A 35 -11.98 -6.26 -9.34
C VAL A 35 -10.57 -6.50 -8.80
N ARG A 36 -10.24 -7.73 -8.40
CA ARG A 36 -8.90 -8.07 -7.90
C ARG A 36 -7.81 -7.87 -8.96
N GLU A 37 -8.03 -8.35 -10.18
CA GLU A 37 -7.08 -8.20 -11.29
C GLU A 37 -6.94 -6.72 -11.69
N ALA A 38 -8.04 -5.97 -11.73
CA ALA A 38 -8.02 -4.53 -11.99
C ALA A 38 -7.30 -3.75 -10.89
N MET A 39 -7.55 -4.08 -9.61
CA MET A 39 -6.85 -3.46 -8.48
C MET A 39 -5.37 -3.80 -8.48
N GLU A 40 -4.98 -5.03 -8.82
CA GLU A 40 -3.57 -5.42 -8.98
C GLU A 40 -2.90 -4.64 -10.12
N GLN A 41 -3.56 -4.50 -11.27
CA GLN A 41 -3.06 -3.67 -12.39
C GLN A 41 -2.93 -2.20 -12.02
N LEU A 42 -3.83 -1.68 -11.19
CA LEU A 42 -3.85 -0.29 -10.74
C LEU A 42 -3.01 -0.05 -9.48
N GLY A 43 -2.37 -1.09 -8.92
CA GLY A 43 -1.58 -0.98 -7.69
C GLY A 43 -2.39 -0.61 -6.44
N LEU A 44 -3.70 -0.87 -6.44
CA LEU A 44 -4.62 -0.55 -5.34
C LEU A 44 -4.77 -1.75 -4.40
N GLU A 45 -4.64 -1.55 -3.09
CA GLU A 45 -4.83 -2.59 -2.08
C GLU A 45 -6.31 -2.71 -1.67
N ARG A 46 -6.84 -3.95 -1.59
CA ARG A 46 -8.22 -4.24 -1.15
C ARG A 46 -8.28 -4.42 0.38
N ASP A 47 -9.36 -3.94 0.98
CA ASP A 47 -9.58 -3.94 2.45
C ASP A 47 -10.31 -5.18 3.00
N ASP A 48 -10.66 -6.16 2.15
CA ASP A 48 -11.58 -7.26 2.51
C ASP A 48 -10.88 -8.59 2.79
N GLU A 49 -9.96 -8.66 3.76
CA GLU A 49 -9.59 -9.95 4.36
C GLU A 49 -10.08 -9.99 5.81
N PRO A 50 -10.77 -11.08 6.24
CA PRO A 50 -11.12 -11.26 7.65
C PRO A 50 -9.86 -11.16 8.50
N GLU A 51 -9.98 -10.61 9.70
CA GLU A 51 -8.97 -10.66 10.75
C GLU A 51 -8.74 -12.12 11.21
N GLU A 52 -8.33 -13.01 10.32
CA GLU A 52 -7.77 -14.28 10.73
C GLU A 52 -6.49 -13.97 11.50
N ALA A 53 -6.46 -14.37 12.76
CA ALA A 53 -5.30 -14.26 13.61
C ALA A 53 -4.10 -14.89 12.89
N ILE A 54 -3.19 -14.04 12.41
CA ILE A 54 -2.02 -14.45 11.66
C ILE A 54 -1.15 -15.31 12.59
N SER A 55 -1.17 -16.63 12.41
CA SER A 55 -0.27 -17.54 13.10
C SER A 55 1.12 -17.38 12.49
N THR A 56 1.92 -16.53 13.11
CA THR A 56 3.31 -16.31 12.72
C THR A 56 4.16 -17.46 13.30
N ASP A 57 4.27 -18.56 12.55
CA ASP A 57 5.16 -19.64 12.93
C ASP A 57 6.62 -19.25 12.65
N GLY A 58 7.34 -18.88 13.71
CA GLY A 58 8.80 -18.72 13.70
C GLY A 58 9.31 -17.28 13.92
N PRO A 59 10.63 -17.12 14.14
CA PRO A 59 11.25 -15.81 14.36
C PRO A 59 11.18 -14.94 13.11
N ALA A 60 10.96 -13.63 13.30
CA ALA A 60 10.94 -12.68 12.21
C ALA A 60 12.33 -12.54 11.55
N LEU A 61 12.34 -12.45 10.22
CA LEU A 61 13.55 -12.24 9.43
C LEU A 61 13.96 -10.76 9.48
N HIS A 62 15.19 -10.47 9.86
CA HIS A 62 15.69 -9.09 9.95
C HIS A 62 16.43 -8.68 8.66
N PHE A 63 16.08 -7.52 8.12
CA PHE A 63 16.65 -7.02 6.87
C PHE A 63 17.25 -5.62 7.03
N THR A 64 18.51 -5.45 6.61
CA THR A 64 19.17 -4.15 6.46
C THR A 64 18.97 -3.54 5.08
N THR A 65 18.75 -4.39 4.07
CA THR A 65 18.38 -4.02 2.70
C THR A 65 17.02 -4.63 2.39
N ALA A 66 16.14 -3.85 1.74
CA ALA A 66 14.77 -4.26 1.46
C ALA A 66 14.71 -5.59 0.69
N PRO A 67 14.00 -6.61 1.20
CA PRO A 67 13.65 -7.79 0.41
C PRO A 67 12.56 -7.45 -0.61
N GLY A 68 12.15 -8.42 -1.42
CA GLY A 68 10.98 -8.28 -2.30
C GLY A 68 9.70 -8.13 -1.47
N LEU A 69 9.06 -6.95 -1.55
CA LEU A 69 7.87 -6.61 -0.78
C LEU A 69 6.54 -6.92 -1.49
N ALA A 70 6.58 -7.58 -2.64
CA ALA A 70 5.38 -8.07 -3.30
C ALA A 70 4.63 -9.07 -2.39
N PHE A 71 3.29 -9.00 -2.41
CA PHE A 71 2.41 -9.83 -1.58
C PHE A 71 2.69 -9.73 -0.07
N THR A 72 3.13 -8.57 0.41
CA THR A 72 3.31 -8.31 1.84
C THR A 72 2.16 -7.50 2.42
N LYS A 73 1.98 -7.57 3.74
CA LYS A 73 1.13 -6.65 4.48
C LYS A 73 1.88 -6.20 5.74
N PRO A 74 1.95 -4.89 6.02
CA PRO A 74 2.50 -4.41 7.28
C PRO A 74 1.65 -4.91 8.47
N LEU A 75 2.32 -5.22 9.58
CA LEU A 75 1.71 -5.68 10.83
C LEU A 75 1.83 -4.63 11.93
N LYS A 76 3.06 -4.16 12.17
CA LYS A 76 3.36 -3.13 13.16
C LYS A 76 4.36 -2.16 12.58
N VAL A 77 4.12 -0.88 12.82
CA VAL A 77 5.00 0.18 12.34
C VAL A 77 5.23 1.18 13.43
N THR A 78 6.48 1.55 13.62
CA THR A 78 6.86 2.71 14.42
C THR A 78 7.62 3.70 13.56
N ILE A 79 7.19 4.96 13.58
CA ILE A 79 7.89 6.08 12.94
C ILE A 79 8.15 7.12 14.03
N ASN A 80 9.41 7.47 14.25
CA ASN A 80 9.83 8.38 15.31
C ASN A 80 9.25 7.99 16.69
N SER A 81 9.34 6.71 17.02
CA SER A 81 8.79 6.09 18.25
C SER A 81 7.27 6.16 18.42
N LYS A 82 6.51 6.59 17.39
CA LYS A 82 5.04 6.56 17.38
C LYS A 82 4.52 5.38 16.59
N ASN A 83 3.59 4.63 17.17
CA ASN A 83 2.93 3.52 16.50
C ASN A 83 1.93 4.05 15.46
N LEU A 84 1.94 3.48 14.26
CA LEU A 84 0.95 3.75 13.23
C LEU A 84 -0.16 2.68 13.27
N PRO A 85 -1.39 3.03 13.66
CA PRO A 85 -2.50 2.08 13.67
C PRO A 85 -2.86 1.62 12.26
N SER A 86 -3.24 0.36 12.11
CA SER A 86 -3.66 -0.28 10.85
C SER A 86 -2.74 0.05 9.66
N PRO A 87 -1.44 -0.32 9.75
CA PRO A 87 -0.45 0.12 8.78
C PRO A 87 -0.66 -0.49 7.39
N ARG A 88 -0.54 0.34 6.36
CA ARG A 88 -0.50 -0.02 4.94
C ARG A 88 0.72 0.64 4.32
N TRP A 89 1.30 0.11 3.25
CA TRP A 89 2.51 0.69 2.66
C TRP A 89 2.32 2.16 2.25
N ALA A 90 1.17 2.50 1.67
CA ALA A 90 0.81 3.88 1.37
C ALA A 90 0.68 4.76 2.63
N SER A 91 0.09 4.25 3.72
CA SER A 91 -0.06 5.05 4.95
C SER A 91 1.26 5.25 5.68
N ILE A 92 2.20 4.30 5.59
CA ILE A 92 3.58 4.42 6.09
C ILE A 92 4.30 5.54 5.34
N LEU A 93 4.26 5.53 4.01
CA LEU A 93 4.86 6.56 3.16
C LEU A 93 4.29 7.95 3.50
N LEU A 94 2.96 8.09 3.52
CA LEU A 94 2.33 9.38 3.85
C LEU A 94 2.67 9.85 5.26
N THR A 95 2.75 8.96 6.23
CA THR A 95 3.14 9.31 7.60
C THR A 95 4.60 9.77 7.65
N MET A 96 5.50 9.12 6.92
CA MET A 96 6.89 9.57 6.79
C MET A 96 6.95 10.97 6.16
N ILE A 97 6.20 11.24 5.08
CA ILE A 97 6.13 12.56 4.44
C ILE A 97 5.63 13.62 5.44
N LYS A 98 4.61 13.32 6.24
CA LYS A 98 4.15 14.22 7.32
C LYS A 98 5.25 14.53 8.33
N HIS A 99 6.01 13.53 8.75
CA HIS A 99 7.14 13.74 9.66
C HIS A 99 8.25 14.59 9.04
N VAL A 100 8.58 14.35 7.75
CA VAL A 100 9.55 15.17 7.01
C VAL A 100 9.08 16.62 6.96
N ARG A 101 7.84 16.88 6.55
CA ARG A 101 7.28 18.23 6.51
C ARG A 101 7.32 18.91 7.89
N ALA A 102 6.90 18.20 8.94
CA ALA A 102 6.90 18.74 10.30
C ALA A 102 8.32 19.08 10.81
N LYS A 103 9.31 18.23 10.50
CA LYS A 103 10.72 18.43 10.92
C LYS A 103 11.41 19.53 10.13
N SER A 104 11.14 19.62 8.83
CA SER A 104 11.82 20.51 7.89
C SER A 104 11.14 21.86 7.67
N LYS A 105 9.85 21.96 8.01
CA LYS A 105 8.99 23.13 7.74
C LYS A 105 8.92 23.53 6.25
N LEU A 106 9.08 22.57 5.35
CA LEU A 106 8.96 22.79 3.91
C LEU A 106 7.50 23.13 3.52
N ASP A 107 7.36 24.05 2.57
CA ASP A 107 6.10 24.34 1.89
C ASP A 107 5.79 23.28 0.82
N GLY A 108 4.68 23.43 0.08
CA GLY A 108 4.22 22.43 -0.89
C GLY A 108 5.25 22.14 -1.98
N ASP A 109 5.77 23.17 -2.63
CA ASP A 109 6.74 23.02 -3.72
C ASP A 109 8.07 22.45 -3.23
N ALA A 110 8.61 22.96 -2.12
CA ALA A 110 9.86 22.47 -1.59
C ALA A 110 9.72 21.05 -1.02
N LEU A 111 8.55 20.69 -0.49
CA LEU A 111 8.24 19.32 -0.09
C LEU A 111 8.22 18.39 -1.29
N VAL A 112 7.50 18.73 -2.36
CA VAL A 112 7.47 17.95 -3.61
C VAL A 112 8.87 17.75 -4.17
N GLY A 113 9.68 18.82 -4.24
CA GLY A 113 11.07 18.73 -4.70
C GLY A 113 11.98 17.87 -3.80
N ALA A 114 11.57 17.61 -2.56
CA ALA A 114 12.29 16.73 -1.64
C ALA A 114 11.90 15.25 -1.79
N LEU A 115 10.75 14.94 -2.42
CA LEU A 115 10.23 13.58 -2.59
C LEU A 115 10.84 12.88 -3.82
N GLY A 116 11.09 11.58 -3.70
CA GLY A 116 11.51 10.70 -4.79
C GLY A 116 10.35 9.97 -5.48
N VAL A 117 9.12 10.28 -5.09
CA VAL A 117 7.88 9.72 -5.65
C VAL A 117 7.09 10.82 -6.38
N PRO A 118 6.28 10.47 -7.40
CA PRO A 118 5.44 11.43 -8.09
C PRO A 118 4.50 12.17 -7.13
N ALA A 119 4.67 13.49 -7.07
CA ALA A 119 3.88 14.39 -6.24
C ALA A 119 3.69 15.75 -6.94
N LYS A 120 2.64 16.48 -6.55
CA LYS A 120 2.30 17.82 -7.04
C LYS A 120 1.95 18.74 -5.88
N ALA A 121 2.33 20.02 -5.97
CA ALA A 121 2.05 21.01 -4.92
C ALA A 121 0.61 21.56 -4.97
N GLU A 122 -0.14 21.22 -6.02
CA GLU A 122 -1.53 21.61 -6.20
C GLU A 122 -2.49 20.47 -5.87
N ARG A 123 -3.78 20.80 -5.77
CA ARG A 123 -4.83 19.80 -5.68
C ARG A 123 -5.01 19.09 -7.02
N PHE A 124 -4.62 17.83 -7.07
CA PHE A 124 -4.75 16.95 -8.23
C PHE A 124 -5.22 15.55 -7.79
N GLU A 125 -6.29 15.03 -8.39
CA GLU A 125 -6.95 13.77 -7.95
C GLU A 125 -7.15 12.75 -9.10
N ASP A 126 -6.50 12.99 -10.24
CA ASP A 126 -6.54 12.10 -11.42
C ASP A 126 -5.27 11.23 -11.51
N ASP A 127 -5.24 10.26 -12.42
CA ASP A 127 -4.08 9.38 -12.71
C ASP A 127 -3.49 8.67 -11.48
N GLY A 128 -4.35 8.30 -10.52
CA GLY A 128 -3.93 7.64 -9.29
C GLY A 128 -3.27 8.57 -8.26
N PHE A 129 -3.33 9.89 -8.46
CA PHE A 129 -3.00 10.87 -7.44
C PHE A 129 -4.14 11.03 -6.44
N LYS A 130 -3.77 11.31 -5.19
CA LYS A 130 -4.70 11.71 -4.14
C LYS A 130 -4.21 12.99 -3.50
N TYR A 131 -5.11 13.96 -3.33
CA TYR A 131 -4.79 15.17 -2.60
C TYR A 131 -4.82 14.93 -1.09
N HIS A 132 -3.80 15.47 -0.41
CA HIS A 132 -3.63 15.41 1.04
C HIS A 132 -3.69 16.83 1.62
N PRO A 133 -4.87 17.31 2.04
CA PRO A 133 -5.06 18.70 2.49
C PRO A 133 -4.16 19.07 3.68
N ASP A 134 -3.89 18.11 4.55
CA ASP A 134 -3.02 18.30 5.70
C ASP A 134 -1.56 18.50 5.32
N LEU A 135 -1.14 18.06 4.13
CA LEU A 135 0.20 18.27 3.58
C LEU A 135 0.25 19.41 2.56
N GLY A 136 -0.88 19.75 1.94
CA GLY A 136 -0.96 20.72 0.84
C GLY A 136 -0.35 20.21 -0.45
N ILE A 137 -0.33 18.89 -0.67
CA ILE A 137 0.23 18.25 -1.88
C ILE A 137 -0.64 17.08 -2.32
N SER A 138 -0.54 16.71 -3.59
CA SER A 138 -1.04 15.44 -4.13
C SER A 138 0.09 14.44 -4.30
N VAL A 139 -0.17 13.16 -3.99
CA VAL A 139 0.82 12.07 -4.10
C VAL A 139 0.20 10.91 -4.88
N GLN A 140 0.95 10.34 -5.82
CA GLN A 140 0.51 9.16 -6.58
C GLN A 140 0.71 7.86 -5.79
N GLY A 141 -0.20 6.91 -5.93
CA GLY A 141 -0.08 5.57 -5.35
C GLY A 141 1.25 4.89 -5.72
N GLN A 142 1.85 4.17 -4.76
CA GLN A 142 3.13 3.48 -4.92
C GLN A 142 2.99 2.00 -4.62
N SER A 143 3.82 1.18 -5.27
CA SER A 143 4.00 -0.22 -4.88
C SER A 143 4.61 -0.30 -3.47
N ALA A 144 4.48 -1.46 -2.80
CA ALA A 144 5.11 -1.69 -1.50
C ALA A 144 6.64 -1.45 -1.53
N SER A 145 7.29 -1.91 -2.60
CA SER A 145 8.73 -1.75 -2.81
C SER A 145 9.12 -0.29 -2.99
N ASP A 146 8.39 0.46 -3.83
CA ASP A 146 8.69 1.87 -4.10
C ASP A 146 8.38 2.76 -2.89
N ALA A 147 7.28 2.47 -2.18
CA ALA A 147 6.93 3.12 -0.94
C ALA A 147 8.05 2.94 0.11
N TRP A 148 8.53 1.71 0.32
CA TRP A 148 9.62 1.48 1.27
C TRP A 148 10.93 2.12 0.82
N LYS A 149 11.27 2.06 -0.47
CA LYS A 149 12.47 2.72 -1.01
C LYS A 149 12.48 4.21 -0.69
N GLU A 150 11.35 4.88 -0.87
CA GLU A 150 11.23 6.30 -0.54
C GLU A 150 11.24 6.55 0.97
N VAL A 151 10.56 5.70 1.76
CA VAL A 151 10.60 5.77 3.23
C VAL A 151 12.03 5.62 3.75
N ASP A 152 12.80 4.65 3.26
CA ASP A 152 14.20 4.42 3.63
C ASP A 152 15.08 5.64 3.30
N ARG A 153 14.91 6.20 2.10
CA ARG A 153 15.64 7.40 1.67
C ARG A 153 15.34 8.61 2.55
N LEU A 154 14.06 8.85 2.84
CA LEU A 154 13.63 9.96 3.69
C LEU A 154 14.07 9.76 5.14
N ALA A 155 13.92 8.54 5.67
CA ALA A 155 14.34 8.17 7.02
C ALA A 155 15.82 8.46 7.25
N LYS A 156 16.70 8.01 6.34
CA LYS A 156 18.14 8.27 6.38
C LYS A 156 18.46 9.76 6.23
N LYS A 157 17.91 10.42 5.21
CA LYS A 157 18.19 11.84 4.93
C LYS A 157 17.82 12.73 6.12
N TRP A 158 16.67 12.48 6.73
CA TRP A 158 16.12 13.32 7.79
C TRP A 158 16.36 12.77 9.20
N HIS A 159 17.06 11.64 9.36
CA HIS A 159 17.30 10.98 10.64
C HIS A 159 15.98 10.77 11.41
N ILE A 160 15.05 10.08 10.75
CA ILE A 160 13.74 9.73 11.30
C ILE A 160 13.72 8.20 11.45
N PRO A 161 13.83 7.66 12.67
CA PRO A 161 13.88 6.23 12.86
C PRO A 161 12.53 5.61 12.51
N VAL A 162 12.57 4.53 11.72
CA VAL A 162 11.41 3.76 11.30
C VAL A 162 11.67 2.27 11.45
N SER A 163 10.68 1.54 11.98
CA SER A 163 10.67 0.08 12.03
C SER A 163 9.33 -0.43 11.50
N VAL A 164 9.38 -1.40 10.59
CA VAL A 164 8.21 -2.04 9.99
C VAL A 164 8.32 -3.55 10.18
N GLU A 165 7.45 -4.12 10.99
CA GLU A 165 7.16 -5.56 11.01
C GLU A 165 6.09 -5.82 9.95
N PHE A 166 6.31 -6.79 9.07
CA PHE A 166 5.40 -7.14 7.98
C PHE A 166 5.40 -8.65 7.77
N TRP A 167 4.36 -9.18 7.15
CA TRP A 167 4.31 -10.58 6.73
C TRP A 167 4.18 -10.68 5.23
N TRP A 168 4.77 -11.72 4.66
CA TRP A 168 4.41 -12.18 3.33
C TRP A 168 3.16 -13.03 3.43
N ARG A 169 2.16 -12.71 2.61
CA ARG A 169 0.93 -13.50 2.52
C ARG A 169 1.25 -14.93 2.09
N GLN A 170 0.35 -15.86 2.38
CA GLN A 170 0.41 -17.23 1.89
C GLN A 170 0.15 -17.26 0.38
N ASN A 171 1.17 -16.91 -0.40
CA ASN A 171 1.12 -16.80 -1.85
C ASN A 171 2.42 -17.34 -2.44
N SER A 172 2.34 -18.27 -3.40
CA SER A 172 3.51 -18.91 -4.01
C SER A 172 4.42 -17.95 -4.79
N LYS A 173 3.93 -16.75 -5.15
CA LYS A 173 4.72 -15.68 -5.78
C LYS A 173 5.41 -14.76 -4.76
N ALA A 174 5.09 -14.88 -3.48
CA ALA A 174 5.78 -14.12 -2.42
C ALA A 174 7.20 -14.65 -2.23
N GLN A 175 8.15 -13.79 -1.86
CA GLN A 175 9.54 -14.20 -1.67
C GLN A 175 9.71 -15.18 -0.50
N TYR A 176 8.98 -14.95 0.60
CA TYR A 176 8.99 -15.82 1.79
C TYR A 176 7.58 -16.09 2.30
N PRO A 177 6.77 -16.89 1.59
CA PRO A 177 5.34 -17.06 1.89
C PRO A 177 5.09 -17.45 3.35
N GLY A 178 4.17 -16.74 4.02
CA GLY A 178 3.78 -17.00 5.40
C GLY A 178 4.77 -16.53 6.48
N LYS A 179 5.95 -16.03 6.10
CA LYS A 179 6.96 -15.57 7.06
C LYS A 179 6.77 -14.09 7.42
N THR A 180 7.29 -13.72 8.58
CA THR A 180 7.39 -12.33 9.03
C THR A 180 8.77 -11.77 8.76
N GLY A 181 8.84 -10.51 8.36
CA GLY A 181 10.05 -9.72 8.21
C GLY A 181 10.03 -8.45 9.05
N ILE A 182 11.21 -7.94 9.37
CA ILE A 182 11.42 -6.65 10.02
C ILE A 182 12.37 -5.82 9.16
N LEU A 183 11.93 -4.62 8.82
CA LEU A 183 12.71 -3.58 8.15
C LEU A 183 12.95 -2.42 9.10
N ARG A 184 14.17 -1.86 9.07
CA ARG A 184 14.55 -0.68 9.86
C ARG A 184 15.33 0.32 9.02
N SER A 185 15.16 1.61 9.32
CA SER A 185 15.92 2.70 8.69
C SER A 185 15.92 3.96 9.55
N GLY A 186 16.80 4.90 9.23
CA GLY A 186 16.90 6.22 9.88
C GLY A 186 17.39 6.18 11.33
N GLU A 187 18.07 5.10 11.72
CA GLU A 187 18.86 5.00 12.96
C GLU A 187 20.12 5.88 12.88
#